data_AF-A0A957VQM8-F1
#
_entry.id   AF-A0A957VQM8-F1
#
_cell.length_a   1.000
_cell.length_b   1.000
_cell.length_c   1.000
_cell.angle_alpha   90.00
_cell.angle_beta   90.00
_cell.angle_gamma   90.00
#
_symmetry.space_group_name_H-M   'P 1'
#
loop_
_entity.id
_entity.type
_entity.pdbx_description
1 polymer ?
#
loop_
_entity_poly.entity_id
_entity_poly.type
_entity_poly.pdbx_seq_one_letter_code
_entity_poly.pdbx_strand_id
1 'polypeptide(L)'
;MSQPEFEVILTHEHTDFDALASLLGASLLNPDAYPVLPHQLNRNVREFLALYRNHFPFLAHNELPKAHVSRAIFVDTRSANWTKGMDKQTRFTVIDHHSLHEELPDGWDVWTDEVGANTTMLVEKLMAQQARLSPVHATLLALGIHEDTGSLTYVSTTDRDAR
;
A
#
# COMPACT_ATOMS: atom_id res chain seq x y z
N MET A 1 -9.02 -29.27 -11.30
CA MET A 1 -8.37 -28.66 -10.13
C MET A 1 -7.97 -27.26 -10.56
N SER A 2 -8.48 -26.21 -9.91
CA SER A 2 -8.04 -24.83 -10.18
C SER A 2 -6.55 -24.72 -9.87
N GLN A 3 -5.82 -23.91 -10.64
CA GLN A 3 -4.43 -23.61 -10.31
C GLN A 3 -4.39 -22.92 -8.94
N PRO A 4 -3.35 -23.13 -8.13
CA PRO A 4 -3.16 -22.33 -6.92
C PRO A 4 -3.02 -20.86 -7.33
N GLU A 5 -3.72 -19.98 -6.61
CA GLU A 5 -3.76 -18.54 -6.86
C GLU A 5 -3.45 -17.78 -5.57
N PHE A 6 -2.94 -16.56 -5.70
CA PHE A 6 -2.70 -15.66 -4.57
C PHE A 6 -2.93 -14.20 -4.95
N GLU A 7 -2.97 -13.34 -3.95
CA GLU A 7 -3.09 -11.89 -4.12
C GLU A 7 -1.82 -11.18 -3.69
N VAL A 8 -1.55 -10.04 -4.31
CA VAL A 8 -0.38 -9.20 -3.99
C VAL A 8 -0.79 -7.77 -3.74
N ILE A 9 -0.01 -7.09 -2.91
CA ILE A 9 -0.12 -5.66 -2.68
C ILE A 9 1.21 -5.03 -3.11
N LEU A 10 1.13 -4.08 -4.03
CA LEU A 10 2.29 -3.46 -4.69
C LEU A 10 2.20 -1.94 -4.56
N THR A 11 3.35 -1.29 -4.57
CA THR A 11 3.47 0.18 -4.60
C THR A 11 4.58 0.60 -5.58
N HIS A 12 4.84 1.90 -5.71
CA HIS A 12 5.81 2.44 -6.64
C HIS A 12 7.27 2.24 -6.17
N GLU A 13 8.21 2.28 -7.11
CA GLU A 13 9.65 2.37 -6.82
C GLU A 13 10.00 3.74 -6.23
N HIS A 14 11.13 3.85 -5.54
CA HIS A 14 11.46 5.02 -4.72
C HIS A 14 10.42 5.27 -3.62
N THR A 15 9.93 4.19 -3.03
CA THR A 15 8.93 4.17 -1.95
C THR A 15 9.34 5.07 -0.79
N ASP A 16 8.48 6.02 -0.48
CA ASP A 16 8.51 6.84 0.71
C ASP A 16 7.68 6.20 1.85
N PHE A 17 7.38 6.97 2.89
CA PHE A 17 6.62 6.44 4.01
C PHE A 17 5.14 6.28 3.73
N ASP A 18 4.50 7.10 2.88
CA ASP A 18 3.08 6.94 2.58
C ASP A 18 2.85 5.63 1.82
N ALA A 19 3.69 5.35 0.82
CA ALA A 19 3.66 4.10 0.09
C ALA A 19 3.95 2.86 0.96
N LEU A 20 4.95 2.91 1.85
CA LEU A 20 5.27 1.80 2.76
C LEU A 20 4.16 1.58 3.80
N ALA A 21 3.63 2.66 4.37
CA ALA A 21 2.52 2.60 5.31
C ALA A 21 1.25 2.09 4.62
N SER A 22 1.05 2.46 3.36
CA SER A 22 -0.05 1.98 2.55
C SER A 22 0.04 0.48 2.26
N LEU A 23 1.24 -0.06 2.01
CA LEU A 23 1.46 -1.51 1.92
C LEU A 23 1.03 -2.21 3.21
N LEU A 24 1.41 -1.67 4.38
CA LEU A 24 0.98 -2.22 5.66
C LEU A 24 -0.54 -2.13 5.82
N GLY A 25 -1.12 -0.95 5.60
CA GLY A 25 -2.54 -0.70 5.79
C GLY A 25 -3.41 -1.63 4.95
N ALA A 26 -3.10 -1.77 3.67
CA ALA A 26 -3.79 -2.69 2.79
C ALA A 26 -3.59 -4.17 3.17
N SER A 27 -2.42 -4.55 3.67
CA SER A 27 -2.17 -5.93 4.15
C SER A 27 -2.98 -6.28 5.39
N LEU A 28 -3.20 -5.32 6.27
CA LEU A 28 -4.03 -5.50 7.46
C LEU A 28 -5.53 -5.64 7.09
N LEU A 29 -5.97 -4.97 6.02
CA LEU A 29 -7.31 -5.11 5.46
C LEU A 29 -7.49 -6.40 4.63
N ASN A 30 -6.40 -6.94 4.08
CA ASN A 30 -6.38 -8.14 3.24
C ASN A 30 -5.33 -9.15 3.77
N PRO A 31 -5.61 -9.86 4.89
CA PRO A 31 -4.60 -10.69 5.58
C PRO A 31 -3.98 -11.83 4.75
N ASP A 32 -4.67 -12.26 3.69
CA ASP A 32 -4.22 -13.33 2.79
C ASP A 32 -3.40 -12.83 1.59
N ALA A 33 -3.33 -11.51 1.39
CA ALA A 33 -2.57 -10.90 0.32
C ALA A 33 -1.11 -10.65 0.74
N TYR A 34 -0.17 -10.83 -0.18
CA TYR A 34 1.25 -10.64 0.09
C TYR A 34 1.69 -9.19 -0.21
N PRO A 35 2.07 -8.39 0.79
CA PRO A 35 2.62 -7.06 0.56
C PRO A 35 4.09 -7.15 0.16
N VAL A 36 4.39 -6.70 -1.06
CA VAL A 36 5.71 -6.88 -1.67
C VAL A 36 6.47 -5.58 -1.62
N LEU A 37 7.70 -5.63 -1.10
CA LEU A 37 8.59 -4.49 -1.15
C LEU A 37 9.12 -4.31 -2.58
N PRO A 38 9.10 -3.08 -3.11
CA PRO A 38 9.76 -2.75 -4.36
C PRO A 38 11.28 -2.83 -4.22
N HIS A 39 11.97 -2.76 -5.36
CA HIS A 39 13.42 -2.91 -5.39
C HIS A 39 14.14 -1.68 -4.84
N GLN A 40 13.54 -0.51 -4.98
CA GLN A 40 14.09 0.78 -4.61
C GLN A 40 13.21 1.44 -3.56
N LEU A 41 13.79 1.60 -2.38
CA LEU A 41 13.19 2.29 -1.24
C LEU A 41 13.96 3.59 -0.99
N ASN A 42 13.29 4.65 -0.56
CA ASN A 42 13.95 5.88 -0.13
C ASN A 42 14.85 5.61 1.09
N ARG A 43 15.87 6.46 1.27
CA ARG A 43 16.92 6.22 2.28
C ARG A 43 16.35 6.12 3.69
N ASN A 44 15.47 7.04 4.07
CA ASN A 44 14.74 7.07 5.35
C ASN A 44 13.95 5.77 5.57
N VAL A 45 13.22 5.30 4.55
CA VAL A 45 12.45 4.06 4.59
C VAL A 45 13.34 2.83 4.78
N ARG A 46 14.49 2.76 4.09
CA ARG A 46 15.48 1.69 4.31
C ARG A 46 16.03 1.67 5.72
N GLU A 47 16.37 2.83 6.26
CA GLU A 47 16.90 2.97 7.63
C GLU A 47 15.85 2.54 8.66
N PHE A 48 14.58 2.90 8.46
CA PHE A 48 13.48 2.45 9.30
C PHE A 48 13.30 0.93 9.24
N LEU A 49 13.25 0.34 8.04
CA LEU A 49 13.11 -1.11 7.89
C LEU A 49 14.31 -1.88 8.43
N ALA A 50 15.53 -1.33 8.38
CA ALA A 50 16.70 -1.97 8.98
C ALA A 50 16.53 -2.19 10.50
N LEU A 51 15.74 -1.36 11.18
CA LEU A 51 15.45 -1.46 12.61
C LEU A 51 14.19 -2.28 12.90
N TYR A 52 13.15 -2.13 12.08
CA TYR A 52 11.80 -2.60 12.41
C TYR A 52 11.22 -3.68 11.47
N ARG A 53 11.97 -4.16 10.46
CA ARG A 53 11.44 -5.10 9.44
C ARG A 53 10.67 -6.29 10.02
N ASN A 54 11.13 -6.87 11.12
CA ASN A 54 10.52 -8.06 11.73
C ASN A 54 9.11 -7.82 12.31
N HIS A 55 8.64 -6.56 12.36
CA HIS A 55 7.29 -6.21 12.79
C HIS A 55 6.27 -6.19 11.63
N PHE A 56 6.71 -6.39 10.39
CA PHE A 56 5.87 -6.24 9.20
C PHE A 56 5.83 -7.52 8.36
N PRO A 57 4.70 -7.81 7.67
CA PRO A 57 4.53 -8.99 6.82
C PRO A 57 5.17 -8.84 5.42
N PHE A 58 6.12 -7.91 5.26
CA PHE A 58 6.67 -7.53 3.97
C PHE A 58 7.56 -8.61 3.36
N LEU A 59 7.30 -8.95 2.09
CA LEU A 59 8.07 -9.91 1.31
C LEU A 59 8.91 -9.24 0.22
N ALA A 60 10.04 -9.82 -0.12
CA ALA A 60 10.73 -9.55 -1.37
C ALA A 60 10.08 -10.31 -2.52
N HIS A 61 10.25 -9.81 -3.75
CA HIS A 61 9.68 -10.40 -4.96
C HIS A 61 10.04 -11.89 -5.18
N ASN A 62 11.23 -12.31 -4.75
CA ASN A 62 11.71 -13.69 -4.88
C ASN A 62 11.14 -14.65 -3.82
N GLU A 63 10.44 -14.14 -2.81
CA GLU A 63 9.77 -14.91 -1.77
C GLU A 63 8.32 -15.26 -2.14
N LEU A 64 7.80 -14.67 -3.23
CA LEU A 64 6.44 -14.92 -3.69
C LEU A 64 6.22 -16.35 -4.19
N PRO A 65 5.00 -16.90 -4.03
CA PRO A 65 4.63 -18.20 -4.59
C PRO A 65 4.79 -18.24 -6.12
N LYS A 66 5.18 -19.39 -6.65
CA LYS A 66 5.20 -19.64 -8.10
C LYS A 66 3.82 -20.08 -8.59
N ALA A 67 2.87 -19.15 -8.55
CA ALA A 67 1.45 -19.36 -8.85
C ALA A 67 0.87 -18.17 -9.64
N HIS A 68 -0.41 -18.25 -10.03
CA HIS A 68 -1.09 -17.13 -10.69
C HIS A 68 -1.53 -16.07 -9.66
N VAL A 69 -1.37 -14.80 -10.00
CA VAL A 69 -1.85 -13.67 -9.19
C VAL A 69 -3.28 -13.37 -9.60
N SER A 70 -4.24 -13.73 -8.75
CA SER A 70 -5.67 -13.54 -9.04
C SER A 70 -6.12 -12.09 -8.84
N ARG A 71 -5.45 -11.36 -7.94
CA ARG A 71 -5.66 -9.92 -7.71
C ARG A 71 -4.36 -9.21 -7.35
N ALA A 72 -4.12 -8.05 -7.95
CA ALA A 72 -3.09 -7.11 -7.56
C ALA A 72 -3.73 -5.82 -7.02
N ILE A 73 -3.35 -5.44 -5.81
CA ILE A 73 -3.79 -4.22 -5.14
C ILE A 73 -2.63 -3.22 -5.21
N PHE A 74 -2.79 -2.15 -5.97
CA PHE A 74 -1.83 -1.06 -6.04
C PHE A 74 -2.19 -0.02 -5.00
N VAL A 75 -1.20 0.38 -4.21
CA VAL A 75 -1.38 1.35 -3.14
C VAL A 75 -0.42 2.51 -3.32
N ASP A 76 -0.94 3.72 -3.14
CA ASP A 76 -0.21 4.96 -3.32
C ASP A 76 0.40 5.12 -4.74
N THR A 77 -0.22 4.43 -5.70
CA THR A 77 0.20 4.47 -7.09
C THR A 77 -0.87 3.93 -8.02
N ARG A 78 -0.88 4.44 -9.25
CA ARG A 78 -1.67 3.90 -10.36
C ARG A 78 -0.92 2.87 -11.20
N SER A 79 0.39 2.75 -11.01
CA SER A 79 1.22 1.80 -11.75
C SER A 79 2.35 1.27 -10.87
N ALA A 80 2.44 -0.04 -10.75
CA ALA A 80 3.58 -0.71 -10.13
C ALA A 80 4.31 -1.60 -11.12
N ASN A 81 5.54 -1.97 -10.77
CA ASN A 81 6.27 -2.98 -11.52
C ASN A 81 5.50 -4.31 -11.50
N TRP A 82 5.36 -4.90 -12.69
CA TRP A 82 4.70 -6.19 -12.83
C TRP A 82 5.49 -7.26 -12.08
N THR A 83 4.81 -8.01 -11.22
CA THR A 83 5.40 -9.18 -10.57
C THR A 83 5.09 -10.47 -11.33
N LYS A 84 5.93 -11.48 -11.11
CA LYS A 84 5.73 -12.79 -11.72
C LYS A 84 4.42 -13.41 -11.25
N GLY A 85 3.62 -13.88 -12.20
CA GLY A 85 2.30 -14.47 -11.94
C GLY A 85 1.13 -13.56 -12.31
N MET A 86 1.38 -12.27 -12.56
CA MET A 86 0.39 -11.35 -13.12
C MET A 86 0.26 -11.54 -14.63
N ASP A 87 -0.98 -11.50 -15.13
CA ASP A 87 -1.31 -11.59 -16.56
C ASP A 87 -2.61 -10.83 -16.87
N LYS A 88 -3.27 -11.15 -18.00
CA LYS A 88 -4.50 -10.49 -18.44
C LYS A 88 -5.74 -10.90 -17.64
N GLN A 89 -5.66 -11.98 -16.87
CA GLN A 89 -6.72 -12.51 -16.02
C GLN A 89 -6.63 -11.97 -14.59
N THR A 90 -5.50 -11.37 -14.20
CA THR A 90 -5.34 -10.68 -12.92
C THR A 90 -6.34 -9.54 -12.78
N ARG A 91 -7.07 -9.51 -11.66
CA ARG A 91 -7.92 -8.36 -11.29
C ARG A 91 -7.06 -7.27 -10.65
N PHE A 92 -7.46 -6.02 -10.82
CA PHE A 92 -6.70 -4.89 -10.32
C PHE A 92 -7.55 -4.01 -9.42
N THR A 93 -6.98 -3.61 -8.29
CA THR A 93 -7.55 -2.60 -7.39
C THR A 93 -6.51 -1.52 -7.19
N VAL A 94 -6.91 -0.25 -7.26
CA VAL A 94 -6.05 0.90 -6.96
C VAL A 94 -6.59 1.59 -5.71
N ILE A 95 -5.71 1.85 -4.75
CA ILE A 95 -5.96 2.66 -3.56
C ILE A 95 -5.00 3.84 -3.64
N ASP A 96 -5.50 5.01 -4.00
CA ASP A 96 -4.66 6.17 -4.30
C ASP A 96 -5.38 7.49 -4.00
N HIS A 97 -4.66 8.49 -3.48
CA HIS A 97 -5.16 9.83 -3.17
C HIS A 97 -4.77 10.90 -4.21
N HIS A 98 -3.84 10.61 -5.12
CA HIS A 98 -3.43 11.54 -6.16
C HIS A 98 -4.60 11.86 -7.11
N SER A 99 -4.69 13.09 -7.65
CA SER A 99 -5.76 13.50 -8.58
C SER A 99 -5.96 12.55 -9.76
N LEU A 100 -7.23 12.20 -10.05
CA LEU A 100 -7.63 11.41 -11.22
C LEU A 100 -7.55 12.24 -12.52
N HIS A 101 -6.36 12.59 -12.98
CA HIS A 101 -6.19 13.24 -14.28
C HIS A 101 -6.07 12.24 -15.44
N GLU A 102 -5.75 10.99 -15.14
CA GLU A 102 -5.66 9.89 -16.11
C GLU A 102 -6.71 8.83 -15.82
N GLU A 103 -7.43 8.40 -16.86
CA GLU A 103 -8.41 7.32 -16.76
C GLU A 103 -7.68 5.99 -16.56
N LEU A 104 -8.10 5.23 -15.54
CA LEU A 104 -7.64 3.86 -15.33
C LEU A 104 -8.33 2.91 -16.33
N PRO A 105 -7.71 1.75 -16.67
CA PRO A 105 -8.34 0.80 -17.58
C PRO A 105 -9.69 0.29 -17.08
N ASP A 106 -10.61 0.05 -18.00
CA ASP A 106 -11.93 -0.51 -17.69
C ASP A 106 -11.83 -1.81 -16.87
N GLY A 107 -12.67 -1.92 -15.83
CA GLY A 107 -12.75 -3.10 -14.97
C GLY A 107 -11.79 -3.11 -13.78
N TRP A 108 -11.03 -2.04 -13.55
CA TRP A 108 -10.23 -1.86 -12.34
C TRP A 108 -11.10 -1.31 -11.21
N ASP A 109 -10.98 -1.89 -10.02
CA ASP A 109 -11.60 -1.36 -8.82
C ASP A 109 -10.79 -0.14 -8.33
N VAL A 110 -11.46 0.97 -8.04
CA VAL A 110 -10.78 2.20 -7.62
C VAL A 110 -11.31 2.64 -6.27
N TRP A 111 -10.40 2.79 -5.30
CA TRP A 111 -10.64 3.42 -4.04
C TRP A 111 -9.78 4.67 -3.96
N THR A 112 -10.44 5.83 -4.01
CA THR A 112 -9.77 7.12 -4.03
C THR A 112 -10.63 8.13 -3.29
N ASP A 113 -9.97 9.12 -2.70
CA ASP A 113 -10.59 10.19 -1.95
C ASP A 113 -9.64 11.39 -1.93
N GLU A 114 -10.18 12.59 -1.74
CA GLU A 114 -9.39 13.81 -1.67
C GLU A 114 -8.87 13.99 -0.24
N VAL A 115 -7.71 13.37 0.06
CA VAL A 115 -7.01 13.45 1.35
C VAL A 115 -5.52 13.74 1.16
N GLY A 116 -4.86 14.21 2.22
CA GLY A 116 -3.46 14.59 2.18
C GLY A 116 -2.49 13.42 2.02
N ALA A 117 -2.87 12.22 2.45
CA ALA A 117 -2.07 11.00 2.32
C ALA A 117 -2.96 9.78 2.00
N ASN A 118 -2.47 8.84 1.19
CA ASN A 118 -3.16 7.58 0.91
C ASN A 118 -3.36 6.74 2.19
N THR A 119 -2.38 6.80 3.10
CA THR A 119 -2.45 6.13 4.41
C THR A 119 -3.68 6.57 5.23
N THR A 120 -4.15 7.81 5.09
CA THR A 120 -5.34 8.30 5.79
C THR A 120 -6.58 7.45 5.49
N MET A 121 -6.83 7.14 4.21
CA MET A 121 -7.97 6.28 3.82
C MET A 121 -7.86 4.88 4.43
N LEU A 122 -6.65 4.31 4.44
CA LEU A 122 -6.41 2.98 4.99
C LEU A 122 -6.60 2.95 6.51
N VAL A 123 -6.10 3.96 7.23
CA VAL A 123 -6.27 4.10 8.67
C VAL A 123 -7.74 4.21 9.04
N GLU A 124 -8.51 5.06 8.36
CA GLU A 124 -9.96 5.19 8.60
C GLU A 124 -10.68 3.84 8.44
N LYS A 125 -10.31 3.06 7.41
CA LYS A 125 -10.89 1.74 7.19
C LYS A 125 -10.50 0.74 8.27
N LEU A 126 -9.24 0.74 8.70
CA LEU A 126 -8.74 -0.09 9.80
C LEU A 126 -9.45 0.23 11.12
N MET A 127 -9.68 1.51 11.40
CA MET A 127 -10.45 1.96 12.56
C MET A 127 -11.90 1.48 12.51
N ALA A 128 -12.55 1.61 11.34
CA ALA A 128 -13.92 1.13 11.14
C ALA A 128 -14.05 -0.39 11.34
N GLN A 129 -13.00 -1.15 11.02
CA GLN A 129 -12.92 -2.60 11.25
C GLN A 129 -12.39 -2.98 12.64
N GLN A 130 -12.06 -2.00 13.50
CA GLN A 130 -11.45 -2.21 14.80
C GLN A 130 -10.19 -3.09 14.73
N ALA A 131 -9.39 -2.89 13.69
CA ALA A 131 -8.16 -3.65 13.47
C ALA A 131 -7.18 -3.45 14.64
N ARG A 132 -6.51 -4.54 15.04
CA ARG A 132 -5.51 -4.48 16.10
C ARG A 132 -4.17 -4.07 15.52
N LEU A 133 -3.62 -2.97 16.04
CA LEU A 133 -2.31 -2.46 15.65
C LEU A 133 -1.31 -2.68 16.78
N SER A 134 -0.09 -3.10 16.42
CA SER A 134 1.04 -2.96 17.32
C SER A 134 1.50 -1.49 17.38
N PRO A 135 2.25 -1.06 18.42
CA PRO A 135 2.81 0.28 18.45
C PRO A 135 3.65 0.61 17.19
N VAL A 136 4.41 -0.35 16.68
CA VAL A 136 5.24 -0.17 15.47
C VAL A 136 4.38 -0.03 14.21
N HIS A 137 3.23 -0.73 14.13
CA HIS A 137 2.25 -0.52 13.05
C HIS A 137 1.68 0.89 13.10
N ALA A 138 1.24 1.33 14.28
CA ALA A 138 0.71 2.69 14.47
C ALA A 138 1.76 3.76 14.13
N THR A 139 3.03 3.55 14.50
CA THR A 139 4.14 4.45 14.11
C THR A 139 4.32 4.52 12.61
N LEU A 140 4.34 3.39 11.90
CA LEU A 140 4.50 3.41 10.43
C LEU A 140 3.31 4.13 9.77
N LEU A 141 2.08 3.84 10.20
CA LEU A 141 0.89 4.51 9.65
C LEU A 141 0.92 6.03 9.91
N ALA A 142 1.33 6.45 11.10
CA ALA A 142 1.52 7.88 11.37
C ALA A 142 2.61 8.48 10.47
N LEU A 143 3.76 7.82 10.32
CA LEU A 143 4.83 8.29 9.43
C LEU A 143 4.36 8.46 7.99
N GLY A 144 3.52 7.56 7.48
CA GLY A 144 2.93 7.68 6.15
C GLY A 144 2.12 8.96 5.98
N ILE A 145 1.20 9.23 6.92
CA ILE A 145 0.42 10.48 6.91
C ILE A 145 1.35 11.69 7.00
N HIS A 146 2.36 11.65 7.86
CA HIS A 146 3.29 12.77 8.05
C HIS A 146 4.17 13.06 6.82
N GLU A 147 4.48 12.06 5.99
CA GLU A 147 5.30 12.22 4.78
C GLU A 147 4.58 13.11 3.76
N ASP A 148 3.36 12.73 3.39
CA ASP A 148 2.62 13.34 2.27
C ASP A 148 1.84 14.60 2.66
N THR A 149 1.62 14.80 3.96
CA THR A 149 1.04 16.04 4.49
C THR A 149 2.10 17.06 4.88
N GLY A 150 3.40 16.74 4.77
CA GLY A 150 4.47 17.60 5.27
C GLY A 150 4.32 17.85 6.76
N SER A 151 4.00 16.81 7.52
CA SER A 151 3.58 16.89 8.92
C SER A 151 2.43 17.86 9.16
N LEU A 152 1.35 17.70 8.36
CA LEU A 152 0.11 18.46 8.42
C LEU A 152 0.24 19.95 8.03
N THR A 153 1.26 20.30 7.24
CA THR A 153 1.52 21.70 6.82
C THR A 153 1.31 21.95 5.33
N TYR A 154 1.25 20.91 4.50
CA TYR A 154 1.02 21.06 3.06
C TYR A 154 -0.43 21.42 2.75
N VAL A 155 -0.62 22.09 1.62
CA VAL A 155 -1.95 22.55 1.14
C VAL A 155 -2.93 21.40 0.87
N SER A 156 -2.41 20.22 0.53
CA SER A 156 -3.22 19.01 0.32
C SER A 156 -3.76 18.41 1.62
N THR A 157 -3.25 18.82 2.79
CA THR A 157 -3.67 18.30 4.10
C THR A 157 -5.14 18.64 4.35
N THR A 158 -5.89 17.64 4.80
CA THR A 158 -7.29 17.75 5.21
C THR A 158 -7.43 17.53 6.71
N ASP A 159 -8.60 17.83 7.26
CA ASP A 159 -8.88 17.55 8.68
C ASP A 159 -8.92 16.05 9.00
N ARG A 160 -9.05 15.18 7.98
CA ARG A 160 -9.03 13.72 8.12
C ARG A 160 -7.63 13.19 8.41
N ASP A 161 -6.60 13.81 7.86
CA ASP A 161 -5.21 13.42 8.09
C ASP A 161 -4.77 13.67 9.56
N ALA A 162 -5.49 14.51 10.29
CA ALA A 162 -5.18 14.86 11.68
C ALA A 162 -5.99 14.10 12.75
N ARG A 163 -6.98 13.29 12.34
CA ARG A 163 -7.93 12.60 13.25
C ARG A 163 -7.44 11.22 13.66
#